data_AF-A0A258LX02-F1
#
_entry.id   AF-A0A258LX02-F1
#
_cell.length_a   1.000
_cell.length_b   1.000
_cell.length_c   1.000
_cell.angle_alpha   90.00
_cell.angle_beta   90.00
_cell.angle_gamma   90.00
#
_symmetry.space_group_name_H-M   'P 1'
#
loop_
_entity.id
_entity.type
_entity.pdbx_description
1 polymer ?
#
loop_
_entity_poly.entity_id
_entity_poly.type
_entity_poly.pdbx_seq_one_letter_code
_entity_poly.pdbx_strand_id
1 'polypeptide(L)'
;MTGTLDPARRLLLGACGLLGFFGLWATIAGSGLVTHTFLPGPLDVAERLVVLLTTAFAGGTLLAHLGSSLQRFAAGYLLAAAIGVPLGLLMGRFRTLDDIVSPIFDALRFIAPIAWVPF
;
A
#
# COMPACT_ATOMS: atom_id res chain seq x y z
N MET A 1 24.68 16.80 -23.22
CA MET A 1 25.13 17.81 -22.24
C MET A 1 23.90 18.36 -21.53
N THR A 2 23.47 17.70 -20.46
CA THR A 2 22.34 18.14 -19.63
C THR A 2 22.77 19.38 -18.84
N GLY A 3 22.36 20.56 -19.30
CA GLY A 3 22.53 21.79 -18.54
C GLY A 3 21.89 21.60 -17.18
N THR A 4 22.70 21.59 -16.12
CA THR A 4 22.23 21.55 -14.74
C THR A 4 21.35 22.78 -14.55
N LEU A 5 20.05 22.58 -14.45
CA LEU A 5 19.12 23.64 -14.06
C LEU A 5 19.63 24.21 -12.74
N ASP A 6 19.79 25.53 -12.69
CA ASP A 6 20.07 26.26 -11.45
C ASP A 6 19.12 25.75 -10.35
N PRO A 7 19.62 25.35 -9.16
CA PRO A 7 18.78 24.88 -8.07
C PRO A 7 17.58 25.78 -7.78
N ALA A 8 17.73 27.11 -7.94
CA ALA A 8 16.62 28.06 -7.77
C ALA A 8 15.53 27.88 -8.84
N ARG A 9 15.92 27.72 -10.11
CA ARG A 9 14.97 27.51 -11.23
C ARG A 9 14.26 26.16 -11.12
N ARG A 10 14.95 25.12 -10.65
CA ARG A 10 14.35 23.79 -10.43
C ARG A 10 13.32 23.84 -9.30
N LEU A 11 13.62 24.56 -8.21
CA LEU A 11 12.68 24.74 -7.11
C LEU A 11 11.44 25.53 -7.55
N LEU A 12 11.61 26.62 -8.32
CA LEU A 12 10.50 27.41 -8.85
C LEU A 12 9.59 26.60 -9.78
N LEU A 13 10.16 25.84 -10.72
CA LEU A 13 9.37 24.99 -11.62
C LEU A 13 8.63 23.89 -10.84
N GLY A 14 9.27 23.31 -9.82
CA GLY A 14 8.63 22.34 -8.93
C GLY A 14 7.46 22.95 -8.14
N ALA A 15 7.67 24.13 -7.54
CA ALA A 15 6.64 24.85 -6.81
C ALA A 15 5.46 25.25 -7.72
N CYS A 16 5.73 25.77 -8.92
CA CYS A 16 4.69 26.08 -9.90
C CYS A 16 3.90 24.84 -10.32
N GLY A 17 4.57 23.70 -10.55
CA GLY A 17 3.89 22.44 -10.86
C GLY A 17 3.00 21.96 -9.72
N LEU A 18 3.50 22.03 -8.48
CA LEU A 18 2.75 21.64 -7.28
C LEU A 18 1.52 22.53 -7.07
N LEU A 19 1.70 23.85 -7.15
CA LEU A 19 0.62 24.82 -7.04
C LEU A 19 -0.41 24.66 -8.16
N GLY A 20 0.04 24.40 -9.39
CA GLY A 20 -0.84 24.12 -10.53
C GLY A 20 -1.68 22.87 -10.31
N PHE A 21 -1.07 21.79 -9.79
CA PHE A 21 -1.78 20.55 -9.47
C PHE A 21 -2.82 20.75 -8.37
N PHE A 22 -2.45 21.31 -7.21
CA PHE A 22 -3.39 21.54 -6.11
C PHE A 22 -4.46 22.58 -6.48
N GLY A 23 -4.10 23.59 -7.27
CA GLY A 23 -5.04 24.57 -7.81
C GLY A 23 -6.07 23.92 -8.71
N LEU A 24 -5.63 23.09 -9.68
CA LEU A 24 -6.53 22.35 -10.57
C LEU A 24 -7.42 21.37 -9.80
N TRP A 25 -6.87 20.66 -8.82
CA TRP A 25 -7.65 19.74 -8.00
C TRP A 25 -8.69 20.48 -7.15
N ALA A 26 -8.30 21.56 -6.48
CA ALA A 26 -9.22 22.37 -5.68
C ALA A 26 -10.34 22.97 -6.54
N THR A 27 -10.04 23.47 -7.75
CA THR A 27 -11.05 24.01 -8.65
C THR A 27 -11.98 22.94 -9.18
N ILE A 28 -11.49 21.77 -9.57
CA ILE A 28 -12.34 20.65 -10.02
C ILE A 28 -13.23 20.15 -8.87
N ALA A 29 -12.66 19.96 -7.67
CA ALA A 29 -13.42 19.51 -6.51
C ALA A 29 -14.48 20.53 -6.07
N GLY A 30 -14.19 21.83 -6.15
CA GLY A 30 -15.14 22.90 -5.82
C GLY A 30 -16.13 23.26 -6.94
N SER A 31 -15.89 22.83 -8.18
CA SER A 31 -16.73 23.19 -9.34
C SER A 31 -18.10 22.51 -9.37
N GLY A 32 -18.32 21.49 -8.53
CA GLY A 32 -19.55 20.69 -8.53
C GLY A 32 -19.72 19.78 -9.75
N LEU A 33 -18.74 19.71 -10.66
CA LEU A 33 -18.73 18.80 -11.81
C LEU A 33 -18.65 17.33 -11.39
N VAL A 34 -18.13 17.06 -10.20
CA VAL A 34 -18.02 15.72 -9.59
C VAL A 34 -18.59 15.80 -8.18
N THR A 35 -19.44 14.84 -7.80
CA THR A 35 -20.01 14.79 -6.45
C THR A 35 -18.90 14.72 -5.40
N HIS A 36 -19.01 15.50 -4.32
CA HIS A 36 -18.04 15.51 -3.20
C HIS A 36 -17.74 14.13 -2.61
N THR A 37 -18.63 13.15 -2.78
CA THR A 37 -18.40 11.74 -2.39
C THR A 37 -17.29 11.06 -3.21
N PHE A 38 -17.11 11.46 -4.47
CA PHE A 38 -16.12 10.88 -5.37
C PHE A 38 -14.83 11.70 -5.44
N LEU A 39 -14.91 13.02 -5.26
CA LEU A 39 -13.75 13.91 -5.31
C LEU A 39 -13.79 14.98 -4.21
N PRO A 40 -13.47 14.62 -2.94
CA PRO A 40 -13.32 15.61 -1.88
C PRO A 40 -12.17 16.58 -2.19
N GLY A 41 -12.28 17.81 -1.68
CA GLY A 41 -11.25 18.82 -1.87
C GLY A 41 -9.95 18.48 -1.14
N PRO A 42 -8.81 19.06 -1.56
CA PRO A 42 -7.52 18.80 -0.91
C PRO A 42 -7.52 19.19 0.58
N LEU A 43 -8.25 20.25 0.96
CA LEU A 43 -8.40 20.65 2.36
C LEU A 43 -9.27 19.67 3.16
N ASP A 44 -10.38 19.20 2.57
CA ASP A 44 -11.24 18.20 3.21
C ASP A 44 -10.45 16.92 3.51
N VAL A 45 -9.59 16.49 2.58
CA VAL A 45 -8.71 15.33 2.77
C VAL A 45 -7.73 15.57 3.93
N ALA A 46 -7.13 16.75 4.01
CA ALA A 46 -6.19 17.09 5.08
C ALA A 46 -6.88 17.12 6.46
N GLU A 47 -8.06 17.75 6.55
CA GLU A 47 -8.85 17.77 7.78
C GLU A 47 -9.26 16.36 8.20
N ARG A 48 -9.75 15.54 7.27
CA ARG A 48 -10.12 14.15 7.56
C ARG A 48 -8.93 13.32 8.01
N LEU A 49 -7.76 13.53 7.44
CA LEU A 49 -6.53 12.86 7.88
C LEU A 49 -6.22 13.19 9.35
N VAL A 50 -6.25 14.46 9.72
CA VAL A 50 -6.00 14.90 11.11
C VAL A 50 -7.05 14.33 12.05
N VAL A 51 -8.32 14.35 11.66
CA VAL A 51 -9.42 13.77 12.46
C VAL A 51 -9.21 12.27 12.65
N LEU A 52 -8.90 11.50 11.61
CA LEU A 52 -8.70 10.06 11.72
C LEU A 52 -7.45 9.69 12.53
N LEU A 53 -6.42 10.54 12.54
CA LEU A 53 -5.22 10.35 13.36
C LEU A 53 -5.49 10.61 14.85
N THR A 54 -6.32 11.61 15.17
CA THR A 54 -6.52 12.09 16.54
C THR A 54 -7.78 11.53 17.22
N THR A 55 -8.81 11.25 16.43
CA THR A 55 -10.13 10.85 16.90
C THR A 55 -10.37 9.40 16.51
N ALA A 56 -10.86 8.59 17.45
CA ALA A 56 -11.18 7.20 17.17
C ALA A 56 -12.39 7.11 16.22
N PHE A 57 -12.23 6.34 15.14
CA PHE A 57 -13.28 6.04 14.18
C PHE A 57 -13.41 4.52 14.06
N ALA A 58 -14.63 3.99 14.20
CA ALA A 58 -14.89 2.54 14.16
C ALA A 58 -14.03 1.72 15.15
N GLY A 59 -13.91 2.19 16.39
CA GLY A 59 -13.24 1.46 17.49
C GLY A 59 -11.73 1.69 17.64
N GLY A 60 -11.10 2.53 16.81
CA GLY A 60 -9.69 2.89 16.94
C GLY A 60 -9.29 4.11 16.11
N THR A 61 -8.10 4.68 16.34
CA THR A 61 -7.54 5.72 15.45
C THR A 61 -6.98 5.11 14.18
N LEU A 62 -6.68 5.93 13.18
CA LEU A 62 -6.02 5.49 11.94
C LEU A 62 -4.73 4.71 12.23
N LEU A 63 -3.94 5.17 13.20
CA LEU A 63 -2.71 4.50 13.64
C LEU A 63 -3.00 3.15 14.28
N ALA A 64 -4.07 3.03 15.08
CA ALA A 64 -4.45 1.75 15.67
C ALA A 64 -4.88 0.73 14.61
N HIS A 65 -5.68 1.16 13.63
CA HIS A 65 -6.09 0.31 12.51
C HIS A 65 -4.89 -0.10 11.66
N LEU A 66 -4.02 0.85 11.33
CA LEU A 66 -2.79 0.59 10.58
C LEU A 66 -1.88 -0.40 11.33
N GLY A 67 -1.67 -0.18 12.62
CA GLY A 67 -0.91 -1.07 13.49
C GLY A 67 -1.50 -2.48 13.54
N SER A 68 -2.83 -2.60 13.67
CA SER A 68 -3.49 -3.91 13.68
C SER A 68 -3.35 -4.65 12.35
N SER A 69 -3.42 -3.93 11.22
CA SER A 69 -3.22 -4.49 9.89
C SER A 69 -1.77 -4.96 9.70
N LEU A 70 -0.80 -4.12 10.06
CA LEU A 70 0.62 -4.47 10.01
C LEU A 70 0.93 -5.65 10.92
N GLN A 71 0.37 -5.70 12.13
CA GLN A 71 0.59 -6.80 13.06
C GLN A 71 0.10 -8.13 12.47
N ARG A 72 -1.09 -8.15 11.88
CA ARG A 72 -1.63 -9.35 11.22
C ARG A 72 -0.75 -9.79 10.05
N PHE A 73 -0.35 -8.84 9.21
CA PHE A 73 0.57 -9.09 8.10
C PHE A 73 1.91 -9.65 8.58
N ALA A 74 2.53 -9.00 9.57
CA ALA A 74 3.81 -9.40 10.13
C ALA A 74 3.74 -10.79 10.77
N ALA A 75 2.70 -11.09 11.54
CA ALA A 75 2.51 -12.41 12.14
C ALA A 75 2.39 -13.51 11.08
N GLY A 76 1.58 -13.30 10.04
CA GLY A 76 1.45 -14.24 8.92
C GLY A 76 2.76 -14.43 8.16
N TYR A 77 3.45 -13.33 7.85
CA TYR A 77 4.74 -13.35 7.15
C TYR A 77 5.82 -14.08 7.96
N LEU A 78 5.95 -13.78 9.25
CA LEU A 78 6.95 -14.40 10.12
C LEU A 78 6.69 -15.90 10.27
N LEU A 79 5.43 -16.32 10.39
CA LEU A 79 5.07 -17.74 10.46
C LEU A 79 5.36 -18.44 9.13
N ALA A 80 5.01 -17.82 8.01
CA ALA A 80 5.35 -18.33 6.68
C ALA A 80 6.86 -18.43 6.46
N ALA A 81 7.64 -17.44 6.90
CA ALA A 81 9.09 -17.46 6.80
C ALA A 81 9.70 -18.53 7.72
N ALA A 82 9.23 -18.65 8.96
CA ALA A 82 9.72 -19.63 9.93
C ALA A 82 9.52 -21.07 9.47
N ILE A 83 8.49 -21.34 8.65
CA ILE A 83 8.22 -22.69 8.11
C ILE A 83 8.82 -22.85 6.71
N GLY A 84 8.56 -21.89 5.83
CA GLY A 84 8.93 -21.93 4.42
C GLY A 84 10.44 -21.85 4.19
N VAL A 85 11.18 -21.06 4.99
CA VAL A 85 12.63 -20.96 4.85
C VAL A 85 13.31 -22.28 5.20
N PRO A 86 13.08 -22.90 6.39
CA PRO A 86 13.66 -24.22 6.68
C PRO A 86 13.25 -25.30 5.68
N LEU A 87 11.97 -25.32 5.25
CA LEU A 87 11.49 -26.28 4.28
C LEU A 87 12.20 -26.12 2.93
N GLY A 88 12.34 -24.90 2.43
CA GLY A 88 13.06 -24.61 1.20
C GLY A 88 14.55 -24.98 1.28
N LEU A 89 15.20 -24.72 2.42
CA LEU A 89 16.57 -25.17 2.65
C LEU A 89 16.70 -26.70 2.65
N LEU A 90 15.75 -27.41 3.27
CA LEU A 90 15.73 -28.87 3.29
C LEU A 90 15.50 -29.46 1.89
N MET A 91 14.59 -28.89 1.11
CA MET A 91 14.37 -29.26 -0.30
C MET A 91 15.65 -29.06 -1.13
N GLY A 92 16.34 -27.94 -0.93
CA GLY A 92 17.62 -27.69 -1.61
C GLY A 92 18.75 -28.66 -1.20
N ARG A 93 18.70 -29.24 0.00
CA ARG A 93 19.71 -30.19 0.49
C ARG A 93 19.41 -31.65 0.12
N PHE A 94 18.14 -32.04 0.07
CA PHE A 94 17.69 -33.41 -0.10
C PHE A 94 16.73 -33.55 -1.29
N ARG A 95 17.23 -34.13 -2.38
CA ARG A 95 16.44 -34.32 -3.61
C ARG A 95 15.14 -35.10 -3.41
N THR A 96 15.14 -36.09 -2.52
CA THR A 96 13.92 -36.86 -2.20
C THR A 96 12.82 -36.00 -1.57
N LEU A 97 13.17 -35.02 -0.73
CA LEU A 97 12.18 -34.11 -0.15
C LEU A 97 11.63 -33.14 -1.20
N ASP A 98 12.50 -32.65 -2.08
CA ASP A 98 12.11 -31.81 -3.20
C ASP A 98 11.09 -32.50 -4.12
N ASP A 99 11.37 -33.74 -4.52
CA ASP A 99 10.49 -34.53 -5.41
C ASP A 99 9.09 -34.78 -4.80
N ILE A 100 8.99 -34.90 -3.47
CA ILE A 100 7.72 -35.14 -2.76
C ILE A 100 6.90 -33.85 -2.63
N VAL A 101 7.57 -32.72 -2.34
CA VAL A 101 6.92 -31.47 -1.94
C VAL A 101 6.62 -30.57 -3.15
N SER A 102 7.46 -30.60 -4.17
CA SER A 102 7.30 -29.78 -5.38
C SER A 102 5.94 -29.92 -6.08
N PRO A 103 5.35 -31.12 -6.25
CA PRO A 103 4.01 -31.26 -6.85
C PRO A 103 2.91 -30.51 -6.10
N ILE A 104 3.01 -30.40 -4.77
CA ILE A 104 2.04 -29.69 -3.94
C ILE A 104 2.14 -28.18 -4.21
N PHE A 105 3.35 -27.62 -4.23
CA PHE A 105 3.57 -26.21 -4.56
C PHE A 105 3.16 -25.90 -6.00
N ASP A 106 3.45 -26.80 -6.94
CA ASP A 106 3.04 -26.66 -8.33
C ASP A 106 1.51 -26.65 -8.50
N ALA A 107 0.75 -27.35 -7.66
CA ALA A 107 -0.70 -27.25 -7.66
C ALA A 107 -1.18 -25.92 -7.04
N LEU A 108 -0.61 -25.53 -5.90
CA LEU A 108 -1.02 -24.32 -5.17
C LEU A 108 -0.70 -23.02 -5.93
N ARG A 109 0.38 -22.97 -6.72
CA ARG A 109 0.78 -21.75 -7.44
C ARG A 109 -0.26 -21.26 -8.46
N PHE A 110 -1.17 -22.13 -8.90
CA PHE A 110 -2.21 -21.80 -9.87
C PHE A 110 -3.52 -21.31 -9.23
N ILE A 111 -3.64 -21.40 -7.91
CA ILE A 111 -4.86 -20.97 -7.21
C ILE A 111 -4.78 -19.46 -6.99
N ALA A 112 -5.73 -18.73 -7.58
CA ALA A 112 -5.80 -17.28 -7.43
C ALA A 112 -5.96 -16.90 -5.94
N PRO A 113 -5.23 -15.90 -5.43
CA PRO A 113 -5.32 -15.48 -4.02
C PRO A 113 -6.74 -15.17 -3.55
N ILE A 114 -7.60 -14.64 -4.44
CA ILE A 114 -9.00 -14.33 -4.12
C ILE A 114 -9.86 -15.56 -3.87
N ALA A 115 -9.50 -16.73 -4.40
CA ALA A 115 -10.23 -17.98 -4.18
C ALA A 115 -10.13 -18.48 -2.73
N TRP A 116 -9.19 -17.96 -1.95
CA TRP A 116 -8.99 -18.31 -0.55
C TRP A 116 -9.84 -17.49 0.42
N VAL A 117 -10.51 -16.43 -0.06
CA VAL A 117 -11.36 -15.57 0.79
C VAL A 117 -12.75 -16.22 0.92
N PRO A 118 -13.22 -16.53 2.14
CA PRO A 118 -14.60 -16.98 2.35
C PRO A 118 -15.53 -15.77 2.20
N PHE A 119 -16.43 -15.82 1.22
CA PHE A 119 -17.50 -14.85 0.99
C PHE A 119 -18.80 -15.27 1.70
#